data_AF-A0A1F2R844-F1
#
_entry.id   AF-A0A1F2R844-F1
#
_cell.length_a   1.000
_cell.length_b   1.000
_cell.length_c   1.000
_cell.angle_alpha   90.00
_cell.angle_beta   90.00
_cell.angle_gamma   90.00
#
_symmetry.space_group_name_H-M   'P 1'
#
loop_
_entity.id
_entity.type
_entity.pdbx_description
1 polymer ?
#
loop_
_entity_poly.entity_id
_entity_poly.type
_entity_poly.pdbx_seq_one_letter_code
_entity_poly.pdbx_strand_id
1 'polypeptide(L)'
;MLVVRYLALAALVIWLGGMLIVGLVVAPSTFRVLQAADPVTGRVLAGALFGEILGQFHVLAYVCGGLTFICLLVLKFVGPPPRVFVPRVTLVAAMLALEIYAGVPVTREINSLQSQVTGPMSALAATDRRRVRFDRLHQTSTVLMTVNMALGFVLLYWYVREA
;
A
#
# COMPACT_ATOMS: atom_id res chain seq x y z
N MET A 1 21.83 -2.69 -19.62
CA MET A 1 20.41 -2.27 -19.74
C MET A 1 19.42 -3.35 -19.29
N LEU A 2 19.59 -4.61 -19.70
CA LEU A 2 18.62 -5.69 -19.43
C LEU A 2 18.46 -5.99 -17.93
N VAL A 3 19.56 -6.06 -17.18
CA VAL A 3 19.55 -6.25 -15.71
C VAL A 3 18.76 -5.15 -15.00
N VAL A 4 18.99 -3.87 -15.33
CA VAL A 4 18.30 -2.73 -14.71
C VAL A 4 16.80 -2.75 -14.99
N ARG A 5 16.39 -3.11 -16.22
CA ARG A 5 14.98 -3.28 -16.57
C ARG A 5 14.34 -4.43 -15.79
N TYR A 6 15.05 -5.55 -15.68
CA TYR A 6 14.57 -6.72 -14.94
C TYR A 6 14.40 -6.41 -13.44
N LEU A 7 15.37 -5.73 -12.82
CA LEU A 7 15.27 -5.29 -11.43
C LEU A 7 14.09 -4.34 -11.20
N ALA A 8 13.89 -3.36 -12.10
CA ALA A 8 12.76 -2.44 -12.00
C ALA A 8 11.41 -3.16 -12.10
N LEU A 9 11.30 -4.12 -13.02
CA LEU A 9 10.09 -4.92 -13.21
C LEU A 9 9.85 -5.87 -12.03
N ALA A 10 10.89 -6.54 -11.53
CA ALA A 10 10.80 -7.41 -10.36
C ALA A 10 10.32 -6.62 -9.13
N ALA A 11 10.90 -5.45 -8.87
CA ALA A 11 10.48 -4.57 -7.80
C ALA A 11 9.02 -4.11 -7.95
N LEU A 12 8.61 -3.75 -9.16
CA LEU A 12 7.22 -3.36 -9.45
C LEU A 12 6.24 -4.52 -9.21
N VAL A 13 6.57 -5.73 -9.66
CA VAL A 13 5.72 -6.91 -9.49
C VAL A 13 5.61 -7.31 -8.01
N ILE A 14 6.70 -7.22 -7.24
CA ILE A 14 6.68 -7.47 -5.80
C ILE A 14 5.77 -6.44 -5.10
N TRP A 15 5.90 -5.15 -5.43
CA TRP A 15 5.07 -4.11 -4.84
C TRP A 15 3.58 -4.27 -5.19
N LEU A 16 3.28 -4.45 -6.48
CA LEU A 16 1.90 -4.63 -6.97
C LEU A 16 1.27 -5.92 -6.43
N GLY A 17 2.01 -7.03 -6.47
CA GLY A 17 1.60 -8.30 -5.90
C GLY A 17 1.37 -8.20 -4.39
N GLY A 18 2.23 -7.47 -3.67
CA GLY A 18 2.07 -7.20 -2.25
C GLY A 18 0.77 -6.47 -1.94
N MET A 19 0.42 -5.41 -2.69
CA MET A 19 -0.86 -4.71 -2.53
C MET A 19 -2.07 -5.65 -2.74
N LEU A 20 -2.02 -6.48 -3.78
CA LEU A 20 -3.07 -7.46 -4.08
C LEU A 20 -3.24 -8.47 -2.95
N ILE A 21 -2.14 -9.08 -2.49
CA ILE A 21 -2.19 -10.10 -1.43
C ILE A 21 -2.63 -9.49 -0.10
N VAL A 22 -2.06 -8.35 0.30
CA VAL A 22 -2.41 -7.71 1.57
C VAL A 22 -3.88 -7.27 1.57
N GLY A 23 -4.33 -6.61 0.50
CA GLY A 23 -5.69 -6.09 0.40
C GLY A 23 -6.77 -7.15 0.19
N LEU A 24 -6.53 -8.11 -0.71
CA LEU A 24 -7.57 -9.08 -1.14
C LEU A 24 -7.54 -10.40 -0.39
N VAL A 25 -6.41 -10.76 0.23
CA VAL A 25 -6.23 -12.08 0.86
C VAL A 25 -5.99 -11.93 2.35
N VAL A 26 -4.96 -11.18 2.75
CA VAL A 26 -4.54 -11.08 4.15
C VAL A 26 -5.61 -10.37 4.98
N ALA A 27 -6.08 -9.20 4.55
CA ALA A 27 -7.11 -8.46 5.28
C ALA A 27 -8.37 -9.32 5.56
N PRO A 28 -9.11 -9.83 4.56
CA PRO A 28 -10.32 -10.58 4.82
C PRO A 28 -10.05 -11.88 5.58
N SER A 29 -8.94 -12.57 5.33
CA SER A 29 -8.61 -13.82 6.04
C SER A 29 -8.34 -13.59 7.51
N THR A 30 -7.56 -12.56 7.85
CA THR A 30 -7.23 -12.20 9.24
C THR A 30 -8.49 -11.83 10.01
N PHE A 31 -9.33 -10.93 9.46
CA PHE A 31 -10.57 -10.53 10.13
C PHE A 31 -11.57 -11.67 10.26
N ARG A 32 -11.74 -12.49 9.23
CA ARG A 32 -12.68 -13.63 9.25
C ARG A 32 -12.27 -14.69 10.27
N VAL A 33 -11.01 -15.11 10.26
CA VAL A 33 -10.54 -16.21 11.13
C VAL A 33 -10.54 -15.78 12.59
N LEU A 34 -9.99 -14.60 12.91
CA LEU A 34 -9.87 -14.18 14.31
C LEU A 34 -11.22 -13.80 14.92
N GLN A 35 -12.14 -13.18 14.17
CA GLN A 35 -13.51 -12.94 14.67
C GLN A 35 -14.29 -14.23 14.90
N ALA A 36 -14.07 -15.26 14.08
CA ALA A 36 -14.69 -16.57 14.29
C ALA A 36 -14.11 -17.30 15.51
N ALA A 37 -12.83 -17.08 15.83
CA ALA A 37 -12.17 -17.69 16.98
C ALA A 37 -12.58 -17.05 18.31
N ASP A 38 -12.77 -15.72 18.35
CA ASP A 38 -13.23 -14.99 19.53
C ASP A 38 -14.17 -13.82 19.13
N PRO A 39 -15.47 -13.91 19.42
CA PRO A 39 -16.44 -12.86 19.10
C PRO A 39 -16.22 -11.53 19.84
N VAL A 40 -15.56 -11.55 21.00
CA VAL A 40 -15.36 -10.39 21.87
C VAL A 40 -14.07 -9.67 21.51
N THR A 41 -12.95 -10.39 21.47
CA THR A 41 -11.62 -9.77 21.26
C THR A 41 -11.06 -9.96 19.85
N GLY A 42 -11.58 -10.92 19.09
CA GLY A 42 -11.01 -11.34 17.80
C GLY A 42 -10.94 -10.22 16.76
N ARG A 43 -11.90 -9.27 16.77
CA ARG A 43 -11.85 -8.09 15.89
C ARG A 43 -10.72 -7.12 16.23
N VAL A 44 -10.42 -6.95 17.52
CA VAL A 44 -9.31 -6.09 17.98
C VAL A 44 -7.98 -6.75 17.62
N LEU A 45 -7.85 -8.05 17.89
CA LEU A 45 -6.66 -8.82 17.53
C LEU A 45 -6.41 -8.83 16.02
N ALA A 46 -7.47 -8.95 15.21
CA ALA A 46 -7.38 -8.85 13.76
C ALA A 46 -6.87 -7.49 13.29
N GLY A 47 -7.37 -6.40 13.89
CA GLY A 47 -6.88 -5.05 13.61
C GLY A 47 -5.41 -4.89 13.97
N ALA A 48 -4.97 -5.40 15.11
CA ALA A 48 -3.57 -5.35 15.55
C ALA A 48 -2.65 -6.15 14.61
N LEU A 49 -3.00 -7.41 14.30
CA LEU A 49 -2.22 -8.25 13.40
C LEU A 49 -2.16 -7.67 11.98
N PHE A 50 -3.30 -7.23 11.45
CA PHE A 50 -3.34 -6.62 10.12
C PHE A 50 -2.54 -5.31 10.08
N GLY A 51 -2.61 -4.49 11.13
CA GLY A 51 -1.82 -3.26 11.27
C GLY A 51 -0.32 -3.52 11.25
N GLU A 52 0.15 -4.56 11.96
CA GLU A 52 1.56 -4.99 11.95
C GLU A 52 2.00 -5.43 10.56
N ILE A 53 1.22 -6.31 9.90
CA ILE A 53 1.52 -6.78 8.54
C ILE A 53 1.53 -5.60 7.55
N LEU A 54 0.58 -4.68 7.66
CA LEU A 54 0.49 -3.50 6.80
C LEU A 54 1.70 -2.56 7.02
N GLY A 55 2.16 -2.40 8.26
CA GLY A 55 3.38 -1.66 8.58
C GLY A 55 4.62 -2.25 7.91
N GLN A 56 4.79 -3.57 7.96
CA GLN A 56 5.88 -4.28 7.27
C GLN A 56 5.75 -4.15 5.75
N PHE A 57 4.53 -4.24 5.22
CA PHE A 57 4.24 -4.03 3.80
C PHE A 57 4.65 -2.63 3.34
N HIS A 58 4.37 -1.56 4.10
CA HIS A 58 4.79 -0.21 3.75
C HIS A 58 6.31 -0.10 3.58
N VAL A 59 7.10 -0.74 4.46
CA VAL A 59 8.57 -0.76 4.32
C VAL A 59 8.99 -1.46 3.02
N LEU A 60 8.41 -2.62 2.73
CA LEU A 60 8.66 -3.34 1.48
C LEU A 60 8.29 -2.47 0.26
N ALA A 61 7.13 -1.81 0.30
CA ALA A 61 6.65 -0.92 -0.74
C ALA A 61 7.58 0.27 -0.99
N TYR A 62 8.12 0.89 0.07
CA TYR A 62 9.11 1.97 -0.06
C TYR A 62 10.40 1.49 -0.71
N VAL A 63 10.91 0.32 -0.31
CA VAL A 63 12.12 -0.26 -0.90
C VAL A 63 11.90 -0.59 -2.39
N CYS A 64 10.80 -1.27 -2.71
CA CYS A 64 10.47 -1.63 -4.09
C CYS A 64 10.22 -0.40 -4.97
N GLY A 65 9.40 0.54 -4.51
CA GLY A 65 9.11 1.77 -5.26
C GLY A 65 10.36 2.63 -5.46
N GLY A 66 11.19 2.77 -4.42
CA GLY A 66 12.48 3.46 -4.50
C GLY A 66 13.43 2.79 -5.51
N LEU A 67 13.52 1.46 -5.48
CA LEU A 67 14.31 0.70 -6.44
C LEU A 67 13.81 0.87 -7.88
N THR A 68 12.50 0.75 -8.13
CA THR A 68 11.90 1.00 -9.45
C THR A 68 12.20 2.43 -9.93
N PHE A 69 12.07 3.43 -9.06
CA PHE A 69 12.36 4.83 -9.38
C PHE A 69 13.83 5.04 -9.74
N ILE A 70 14.77 4.54 -8.92
CA ILE A 70 16.21 4.65 -9.17
C ILE A 70 16.59 3.95 -10.48
N CYS A 71 16.08 2.73 -10.72
CA CYS A 71 16.35 2.01 -11.96
C CYS A 71 15.87 2.78 -13.20
N LEU A 72 14.70 3.43 -13.14
CA LEU A 72 14.23 4.30 -14.23
C LEU A 72 15.20 5.47 -14.44
N LEU A 73 15.63 6.15 -13.38
CA LEU A 73 16.60 7.24 -13.49
C LEU A 73 17.92 6.78 -14.12
N VAL A 74 18.46 5.62 -13.72
CA VAL A 74 19.68 5.05 -14.31
C VAL A 74 19.50 4.77 -15.80
N LEU A 75 18.34 4.27 -16.23
CA LEU A 75 18.04 4.02 -17.65
C LEU A 75 18.05 5.30 -18.50
N LYS A 76 17.82 6.49 -17.91
CA LYS A 76 17.96 7.77 -18.60
C LYS A 76 19.41 8.07 -19.02
N PHE A 77 20.38 7.67 -18.20
CA PHE A 77 21.79 8.05 -18.36
C PHE A 77 22.62 6.98 -19.09
N VAL A 78 22.14 5.74 -19.16
CA VAL A 78 22.91 4.58 -19.66
C VAL A 78 22.46 4.10 -21.05
N GLY A 79 21.51 4.78 -21.71
CA GLY A 79 21.04 4.40 -23.04
C GLY A 79 20.22 5.48 -23.77
N PRO A 80 19.79 5.23 -25.02
CA PRO A 80 18.90 6.15 -25.72
C PRO A 80 17.61 6.34 -24.92
N PRO A 81 17.17 7.59 -24.67
CA PRO A 81 16.07 7.86 -23.77
C PRO A 81 14.79 7.18 -24.29
N PRO A 82 14.09 6.38 -23.46
CA PRO A 82 12.81 5.82 -23.86
C PRO A 82 11.85 6.97 -24.18
N ARG A 83 11.12 6.85 -25.30
CA ARG A 83 10.14 7.87 -25.76
C ARG A 83 9.11 8.26 -24.70
N VAL A 84 8.89 7.41 -23.70
CA VAL A 84 7.89 7.56 -22.62
C VAL A 84 8.53 7.66 -21.23
N PHE A 85 9.80 8.11 -21.13
CA PHE A 85 10.53 8.21 -19.87
C PHE A 85 9.84 9.10 -18.82
N VAL A 86 9.45 10.33 -19.21
CA VAL A 86 8.87 11.31 -18.29
C VAL A 86 7.55 10.79 -17.68
N PRO A 87 6.57 10.30 -18.45
CA PRO A 87 5.36 9.72 -17.87
C PRO A 87 5.61 8.57 -16.90
N ARG A 88 6.58 7.67 -17.18
CA ARG A 88 6.91 6.54 -16.30
C ARG A 88 7.45 7.00 -14.95
N VAL A 89 8.40 7.94 -14.97
CA VAL A 89 9.01 8.47 -13.73
C VAL A 89 7.98 9.25 -12.93
N THR A 90 7.15 10.07 -13.58
CA THR A 90 6.07 10.79 -12.91
C THR A 90 5.06 9.83 -12.29
N LEU A 91 4.69 8.75 -12.98
CA LEU A 91 3.79 7.73 -12.47
C LEU A 91 4.35 7.03 -11.23
N VAL A 92 5.61 6.57 -11.28
CA VAL A 92 6.26 5.94 -10.11
C VAL A 92 6.40 6.91 -8.94
N ALA A 93 6.75 8.17 -9.20
CA ALA A 93 6.81 9.20 -8.17
C ALA A 93 5.44 9.42 -7.52
N ALA A 94 4.37 9.47 -8.30
CA ALA A 94 3.00 9.60 -7.79
C ALA A 94 2.61 8.38 -6.94
N MET A 95 2.88 7.17 -7.42
CA MET A 95 2.65 5.92 -6.67
C MET A 95 3.38 5.92 -5.32
N LEU A 96 4.66 6.32 -5.31
CA LEU A 96 5.45 6.44 -4.08
C LEU A 96 4.89 7.49 -3.12
N ALA A 97 4.44 8.64 -3.64
CA ALA A 97 3.85 9.69 -2.82
C ALA A 97 2.55 9.24 -2.17
N LEU A 98 1.69 8.52 -2.90
CA LEU A 98 0.47 7.92 -2.36
C LEU A 98 0.79 6.90 -1.25
N GLU A 99 1.78 6.05 -1.47
CA GLU A 99 2.23 5.04 -0.50
C GLU A 99 2.78 5.68 0.77
N ILE A 100 3.64 6.70 0.65
CA ILE A 100 4.19 7.45 1.79
C ILE A 100 3.08 8.15 2.57
N TYR A 101 2.11 8.75 1.87
CA TYR A 101 0.97 9.38 2.52
C TYR A 101 0.07 8.37 3.26
N ALA A 102 -0.13 7.16 2.70
CA ALA A 102 -0.86 6.10 3.38
C ALA A 102 -0.10 5.55 4.61
N GLY A 103 1.18 5.22 4.43
CA GLY A 103 1.96 4.54 5.46
C GLY A 103 2.50 5.44 6.56
N VAL A 104 2.53 6.77 6.36
CA VAL A 104 3.01 7.72 7.37
C VAL A 104 1.88 8.50 8.04
N PRO A 105 1.29 9.56 7.45
CA PRO A 105 0.30 10.38 8.15
C PRO A 105 -1.00 9.63 8.44
N VAL A 106 -1.55 8.89 7.47
CA VAL A 106 -2.82 8.15 7.67
C VAL A 106 -2.66 7.08 8.74
N THR A 107 -1.61 6.25 8.65
CA THR A 107 -1.33 5.19 9.63
C THR A 107 -1.07 5.75 11.03
N ARG A 108 -0.29 6.84 11.16
CA ARG A 108 -0.08 7.49 12.46
C ARG A 108 -1.37 7.97 13.10
N GLU A 109 -2.27 8.57 12.32
CA GLU A 109 -3.54 9.07 12.83
C GLU A 109 -4.48 7.92 13.24
N ILE A 110 -4.52 6.83 12.46
CA ILE A 110 -5.25 5.61 12.81
C ILE A 110 -4.76 5.06 14.17
N ASN A 111 -3.45 4.90 14.34
CA ASN A 111 -2.87 4.37 15.57
C ASN A 111 -3.14 5.28 16.77
N SER A 112 -3.07 6.60 16.57
CA SER A 112 -3.41 7.60 17.60
C SER A 112 -4.87 7.52 18.03
N LEU A 113 -5.81 7.28 17.11
CA LEU A 113 -7.22 7.09 17.47
C LEU A 113 -7.42 5.78 18.22
N GLN A 114 -6.78 4.69 17.78
CA GLN A 114 -6.88 3.38 18.42
C GLN A 114 -6.36 3.36 19.86
N SER A 115 -5.29 4.12 20.16
CA SER A 115 -4.76 4.21 21.52
C SER A 115 -5.69 4.95 22.50
N GLN A 116 -6.68 5.70 22.01
CA GLN A 116 -7.65 6.44 22.81
C GLN A 116 -8.90 5.63 23.18
N VAL A 117 -8.99 4.37 22.74
CA VAL A 117 -10.21 3.55 22.85
C VAL A 117 -9.85 2.19 23.43
N THR A 118 -10.61 1.75 24.43
CA THR A 118 -10.52 0.37 24.94
C THR A 118 -11.50 -0.50 24.18
N GLY A 119 -11.01 -1.55 23.50
CA GLY A 119 -11.82 -2.43 22.68
C GLY A 119 -11.96 -1.95 21.21
N PRO A 120 -12.88 -2.55 20.44
CA PRO A 120 -12.97 -2.26 19.01
C PRO A 120 -13.61 -0.90 18.73
N MET A 121 -13.10 -0.18 17.73
CA MET A 121 -13.67 1.10 17.26
C MET A 121 -15.17 1.03 16.94
N SER A 122 -15.65 -0.13 16.49
CA SER A 122 -17.05 -0.35 16.18
C SER A 122 -17.98 -0.40 17.40
N ALA A 123 -17.44 -0.55 18.62
CA ALA A 123 -18.23 -0.52 19.85
C ALA A 123 -18.61 0.91 20.29
N LEU A 124 -17.89 1.93 19.79
CA LEU A 124 -18.27 3.32 20.02
C LEU A 124 -19.59 3.64 19.31
N ALA A 125 -20.34 4.61 19.87
CA ALA A 125 -21.54 5.14 19.22
C ALA A 125 -21.23 5.61 17.80
N ALA A 126 -22.17 5.45 16.86
CA ALA A 126 -21.98 5.83 15.46
C ALA A 126 -21.69 7.34 15.28
N THR A 127 -22.11 8.18 16.22
CA THR A 127 -21.86 9.62 16.24
C THR A 127 -20.57 10.01 16.97
N ASP A 128 -19.85 9.07 17.59
CA ASP A 128 -18.57 9.35 18.24
C ASP A 128 -17.55 9.83 17.20
N ARG A 129 -16.95 10.99 17.45
CA ARG A 129 -16.00 11.63 16.53
C ARG A 129 -14.80 10.75 16.20
N ARG A 130 -14.34 9.93 17.15
CA ARG A 130 -13.19 9.03 16.96
C ARG A 130 -13.53 7.93 15.96
N ARG A 131 -14.72 7.33 16.09
CA ARG A 131 -15.21 6.30 15.17
C ARG A 131 -15.38 6.87 13.76
N VAL A 132 -16.06 8.00 13.62
CA VAL A 132 -16.27 8.65 12.32
C VAL A 132 -14.94 9.00 11.64
N ARG A 133 -13.97 9.51 12.41
CA ARG A 133 -12.65 9.85 11.86
C ARG A 133 -11.86 8.60 11.47
N PHE A 134 -11.87 7.56 12.30
CA PHE A 134 -11.25 6.28 12.00
C PHE A 134 -11.83 5.66 10.72
N ASP A 135 -13.16 5.62 10.58
CA ASP A 135 -13.82 5.05 9.40
C ASP A 135 -13.45 5.82 8.13
N ARG A 136 -13.38 7.17 8.20
CA ARG A 136 -12.90 7.99 7.08
C ARG A 136 -11.45 7.69 6.73
N LEU A 137 -10.55 7.61 7.72
CA LEU A 137 -9.13 7.32 7.48
C LEU A 137 -8.92 5.91 6.91
N HIS A 138 -9.66 4.93 7.42
CA HIS A 138 -9.66 3.58 6.89
C HIS A 138 -10.12 3.55 5.44
N GLN A 139 -11.22 4.25 5.10
CA GLN A 139 -11.66 4.40 3.72
C GLN A 139 -10.62 5.10 2.85
N THR A 140 -9.99 6.18 3.34
CA THR A 140 -8.92 6.88 2.63
C THR A 140 -7.75 5.94 2.35
N SER A 141 -7.29 5.15 3.33
CA SER A 141 -6.23 4.16 3.13
C SER A 141 -6.59 3.14 2.04
N THR A 142 -7.80 2.57 2.09
CA THR A 142 -8.29 1.62 1.07
C THR A 142 -8.32 2.25 -0.32
N VAL A 143 -8.81 3.49 -0.44
CA VAL A 143 -8.87 4.20 -1.73
C VAL A 143 -7.47 4.47 -2.27
N LEU A 144 -6.56 4.94 -1.42
CA LEU A 144 -5.17 5.21 -1.80
C LEU A 144 -4.49 3.94 -2.32
N MET A 145 -4.61 2.83 -1.61
CA MET A 145 -4.07 1.54 -2.05
C MET A 145 -4.69 1.07 -3.37
N THR A 146 -6.01 1.23 -3.54
CA THR A 146 -6.71 0.84 -4.78
C THR A 146 -6.25 1.68 -5.97
N VAL A 147 -6.12 2.99 -5.80
CA VAL A 147 -5.58 3.89 -6.83
C VAL A 147 -4.14 3.50 -7.14
N ASN A 148 -3.30 3.28 -6.12
CA ASN A 148 -1.91 2.89 -6.30
C ASN A 148 -1.77 1.58 -7.08
N MET A 149 -2.63 0.59 -6.79
CA MET A 149 -2.71 -0.66 -7.52
C MET A 149 -3.08 -0.46 -9.00
N ALA A 150 -4.07 0.39 -9.29
CA ALA A 150 -4.46 0.72 -10.66
C ALA A 150 -3.30 1.37 -11.44
N LEU A 151 -2.59 2.32 -10.83
CA LEU A 151 -1.39 2.94 -11.41
C LEU A 151 -0.27 1.91 -11.64
N GLY A 152 -0.10 0.96 -10.72
CA GLY A 152 0.84 -0.16 -10.87
C GLY A 152 0.53 -1.05 -12.07
N PHE A 153 -0.75 -1.35 -12.33
CA PHE A 153 -1.16 -2.08 -13.53
C PHE A 153 -0.89 -1.29 -14.81
N VAL A 154 -1.14 0.02 -14.83
CA VAL A 154 -0.80 0.89 -15.98
C VAL A 154 0.70 0.83 -16.26
N LEU A 155 1.53 0.95 -15.22
CA LEU A 155 2.98 0.90 -15.37
C LEU A 155 3.44 -0.48 -15.85
N LEU A 156 2.89 -1.57 -15.29
CA LEU A 156 3.19 -2.94 -15.71
C LEU A 156 2.86 -3.16 -17.18
N TYR A 157 1.69 -2.70 -17.63
CA TYR A 157 1.29 -2.76 -19.03
C TYR A 157 2.28 -2.04 -19.95
N TRP A 158 2.76 -0.85 -19.56
CA TRP A 158 3.79 -0.13 -20.31
C TRP A 158 5.13 -0.88 -20.34
N TYR A 159 5.50 -1.55 -19.24
CA TYR A 159 6.70 -2.40 -19.21
C TYR A 159 6.60 -3.58 -20.18
N VAL A 160 5.45 -4.22 -20.31
CA VAL A 160 5.25 -5.37 -21.20
C VAL A 160 5.16 -4.94 -22.67
N ARG A 161 4.46 -3.85 -22.98
CA ARG A 161 4.24 -3.39 -24.37
C ARG A 161 5.52 -2.88 -25.04
N GLU A 162 6.46 -2.35 -24.26
CA GLU A 162 7.71 -1.75 -24.77
C GLU A 162 8.96 -2.59 -24.46
N ALA A 163 8.79 -3.81 -23.93
CA ALA A 163 9.87 -4.79 -23.77
C ALA A 163 10.15 -5.49 -25.11
#